data_AF-A0A5B7T1I0-F1
#
_entry.id   AF-A0A5B7T1I0-F1
#
_cell.length_a   1.000
_cell.length_b   1.000
_cell.length_c   1.000
_cell.angle_alpha   90.00
_cell.angle_beta   90.00
_cell.angle_gamma   90.00
#
_symmetry.space_group_name_H-M   'P 1'
#
loop_
_entity.id
_entity.type
_entity.pdbx_description
1 polymer ?
#
loop_
_entity_poly.entity_id
_entity_poly.type
_entity_poly.pdbx_seq_one_letter_code
_entity_poly.pdbx_strand_id
1 'polypeptide(L)'
;MEGFILKKSTSLLFSGLLVSGMVLGTLPMTQTVQAADKVTTQAAASVTNNVTYEYNGEKVGQKTLQGTEGQPLGYYPDGYIYSGSIANFQKDGANVTVNVTKMISAKVNYVDQNNNLVNSEVVNGGDGNRYTLTDIPAGSTLLNDADKTITLEDGKEYNIKVNKQVFNTLIFKTADNTEVGRAEVYSQNVGDTVDLTDSQIPSGYTTTTKSVTLQSDNNTQIVTVTKNADSEQPTGVVTVKDQTAQLYTNYGNTISGRTLAANSSWKYYESKTINGETYYRVATNEWVKASDVTAEATTSDVTPFNNTVTTKDAITHVYTKDGQEVTGRALTANSSWKTANKLVLNGETYYQVATDEWVKASDVTVNNDTTGVTPAKGVVTIGSTVAQLYSKDGRAITSRALAPSSKWQTANKMDLNGETYYQVATNEWVKASSLA
;
A
#
# COMPACT_ATOMS: atom_id res chain seq x y z
N MET A 1 28.99 51.95 -28.24
CA MET A 1 28.11 51.04 -29.01
C MET A 1 28.52 49.63 -28.62
N GLU A 2 28.03 49.15 -27.48
CA GLU A 2 28.26 47.78 -27.03
C GLU A 2 27.05 46.95 -27.39
N GLY A 3 27.26 45.95 -28.25
CA GLY A 3 26.23 45.08 -28.80
C GLY A 3 25.84 43.99 -27.82
N PHE A 4 24.55 43.95 -27.49
CA PHE A 4 23.91 42.93 -26.66
C PHE A 4 23.80 41.62 -27.47
N ILE A 5 24.53 40.58 -27.08
CA ILE A 5 24.42 39.24 -27.69
C ILE A 5 23.38 38.44 -26.91
N LEU A 6 22.20 38.21 -27.50
CA LEU A 6 21.24 37.21 -27.02
C LEU A 6 21.81 35.79 -27.24
N LYS A 7 22.06 35.06 -26.16
CA LYS A 7 22.26 33.61 -26.21
C LYS A 7 20.94 32.94 -26.59
N LYS A 8 20.93 32.22 -27.72
CA LYS A 8 19.83 31.32 -28.10
C LYS A 8 19.79 30.14 -27.13
N SER A 9 18.74 30.06 -26.33
CA SER A 9 18.41 28.87 -25.54
C SER A 9 18.00 27.76 -26.50
N THR A 10 18.81 26.71 -26.60
CA THR A 10 18.51 25.52 -27.39
C THR A 10 17.53 24.66 -26.58
N SER A 11 16.28 24.57 -27.05
CA SER A 11 15.27 23.68 -26.47
C SER A 11 15.67 22.23 -26.73
N LEU A 12 16.05 21.51 -25.67
CA LEU A 12 16.23 20.07 -25.70
C LEU A 12 14.84 19.43 -25.63
N LEU A 13 14.29 19.09 -26.79
CA LEU A 13 13.16 18.18 -26.88
C LEU A 13 13.64 16.81 -26.41
N PHE A 14 13.28 16.45 -25.17
CA PHE A 14 13.42 15.09 -24.67
C PHE A 14 12.48 14.20 -25.50
N SER A 15 13.03 13.50 -26.49
CA SER A 15 12.37 12.39 -27.16
C SER A 15 12.32 11.24 -26.15
N GLY A 16 11.25 11.21 -25.36
CA GLY A 16 10.95 10.12 -24.44
C GLY A 16 10.77 8.82 -25.20
N LEU A 17 11.58 7.83 -24.84
CA LEU A 17 11.45 6.43 -25.25
C LEU A 17 10.01 5.96 -25.00
N LEU A 18 9.32 5.51 -26.05
CA LEU A 18 8.01 4.84 -25.93
C LEU A 18 8.21 3.49 -25.23
N VAL A 19 7.88 3.41 -23.94
CA VAL A 19 7.66 2.13 -23.26
C VAL A 19 6.18 1.80 -23.43
N SER A 20 5.89 0.89 -24.36
CA SER A 20 4.58 0.26 -24.50
C SER A 20 4.29 -0.57 -23.25
N GLY A 21 3.52 -0.01 -22.32
CA GLY A 21 2.92 -0.75 -21.22
C GLY A 21 1.62 -1.38 -21.70
N MET A 22 1.58 -2.69 -21.89
CA MET A 22 0.31 -3.41 -21.92
C MET A 22 -0.34 -3.28 -20.54
N VAL A 23 -1.27 -2.35 -20.38
CA VAL A 23 -2.21 -2.34 -19.26
C VAL A 23 -3.26 -3.40 -19.56
N LEU A 24 -3.06 -4.62 -19.06
CA LEU A 24 -4.18 -5.53 -18.80
C LEU A 24 -4.91 -4.96 -17.58
N GLY A 25 -6.04 -4.29 -17.81
CA GLY A 25 -6.91 -3.81 -16.74
C GLY A 25 -7.45 -4.97 -15.91
N THR A 26 -6.86 -5.22 -14.74
CA THR A 26 -7.52 -6.00 -13.69
C THR A 26 -8.52 -5.08 -13.00
N LEU A 27 -9.82 -5.31 -13.20
CA LEU A 27 -10.86 -4.57 -12.49
C LEU A 27 -10.89 -4.97 -11.01
N PRO A 28 -11.01 -4.02 -10.06
CA PRO A 28 -11.25 -4.34 -8.67
C PRO A 28 -12.69 -4.82 -8.48
N MET A 29 -12.87 -6.01 -7.90
CA MET A 29 -14.18 -6.49 -7.46
C MET A 29 -14.44 -6.00 -6.03
N THR A 30 -15.36 -5.05 -5.84
CA THR A 30 -15.94 -4.74 -4.53
C THR A 30 -17.37 -5.27 -4.47
N GLN A 31 -17.62 -6.23 -3.58
CA GLN A 31 -18.97 -6.61 -3.17
C GLN A 31 -19.31 -5.89 -1.87
N THR A 32 -20.38 -5.08 -1.90
CA THR A 32 -21.04 -4.58 -0.69
C THR A 32 -22.11 -5.60 -0.31
N VAL A 33 -22.00 -6.23 0.86
CA VAL A 33 -23.02 -7.16 1.37
C VAL A 33 -23.74 -6.49 2.54
N GLN A 34 -25.02 -6.16 2.35
CA GLN A 34 -25.95 -5.93 3.46
C GLN A 34 -26.35 -7.27 4.06
N ALA A 35 -26.22 -7.39 5.38
CA ALA A 35 -26.54 -8.61 6.12
C ALA A 35 -28.04 -8.71 6.41
N ALA A 36 -28.67 -9.77 5.93
CA ALA A 36 -29.69 -10.52 6.65
C ALA A 36 -29.82 -11.90 6.01
N ASP A 37 -29.96 -12.90 6.86
CA ASP A 37 -30.16 -14.32 6.58
C ASP A 37 -28.93 -15.21 6.37
N LYS A 38 -29.04 -16.37 7.02
CA LYS A 38 -28.04 -17.38 7.30
C LYS A 38 -27.58 -18.04 5.99
N VAL A 39 -26.48 -17.57 5.40
CA VAL A 39 -25.95 -18.12 4.13
C VAL A 39 -25.11 -19.37 4.39
N THR A 40 -25.64 -20.53 4.01
CA THR A 40 -24.81 -21.65 3.56
C THR A 40 -24.03 -21.19 2.33
N THR A 41 -22.72 -20.98 2.44
CA THR A 41 -21.86 -20.65 1.30
C THR A 41 -21.70 -21.89 0.41
N GLN A 42 -22.68 -22.13 -0.44
CA GLN A 42 -22.52 -22.96 -1.63
C GLN A 42 -21.49 -22.24 -2.52
N ALA A 43 -20.37 -22.87 -2.83
CA ALA A 43 -19.48 -22.35 -3.87
C ALA A 43 -20.33 -22.16 -5.13
N ALA A 44 -20.35 -20.95 -5.70
CA ALA A 44 -21.05 -20.73 -6.95
C ALA A 44 -20.53 -21.75 -7.97
N ALA A 45 -21.44 -22.58 -8.50
CA ALA A 45 -21.06 -23.65 -9.40
C ALA A 45 -20.27 -23.07 -10.58
N SER A 46 -19.09 -23.63 -10.87
CA SER A 46 -18.38 -23.26 -12.08
C SER A 46 -19.14 -23.82 -13.27
N VAL A 47 -19.41 -22.96 -14.25
CA VAL A 47 -20.11 -23.28 -15.49
C VAL A 47 -19.12 -23.36 -16.64
N THR A 48 -19.36 -24.29 -17.55
CA THR A 48 -18.62 -24.45 -18.80
C THR A 48 -19.49 -23.94 -19.95
N ASN A 49 -18.98 -23.01 -20.76
CA ASN A 49 -19.68 -22.53 -21.95
C ASN A 49 -18.85 -22.75 -23.21
N ASN A 50 -19.53 -23.10 -24.29
CA ASN A 50 -18.93 -23.14 -25.63
C ASN A 50 -19.17 -21.78 -26.29
N VAL A 51 -18.11 -20.97 -26.39
CA VAL A 51 -18.21 -19.59 -26.84
C VAL A 51 -17.79 -19.49 -28.30
N THR A 52 -18.66 -18.96 -29.15
CA THR A 52 -18.40 -18.65 -30.56
C THR A 52 -18.29 -17.14 -30.73
N TYR A 53 -17.23 -16.68 -31.41
CA TYR A 53 -16.97 -15.26 -31.65
C TYR A 53 -17.28 -14.92 -33.10
N GLU A 54 -18.07 -13.86 -33.32
CA GLU A 54 -18.52 -13.42 -34.64
C GLU A 54 -18.17 -11.96 -34.90
N TYR A 55 -17.67 -11.67 -36.09
CA TYR A 55 -17.44 -10.31 -36.60
C TYR A 55 -18.24 -10.14 -37.89
N ASN A 56 -19.13 -9.15 -37.95
CA ASN A 56 -20.03 -8.91 -39.09
C ASN A 56 -20.80 -10.17 -39.56
N GLY A 57 -21.19 -11.04 -38.62
CA GLY A 57 -21.92 -12.28 -38.91
C GLY A 57 -21.04 -13.46 -39.36
N GLU A 58 -19.72 -13.29 -39.47
CA GLU A 58 -18.78 -14.36 -39.78
C GLU A 58 -18.07 -14.86 -38.52
N LYS A 59 -17.93 -16.18 -38.39
CA LYS A 59 -17.22 -16.81 -37.27
C LYS A 59 -15.72 -16.56 -37.37
N VAL A 60 -15.17 -15.88 -36.36
CA VAL A 60 -13.72 -15.58 -36.25
C VAL A 60 -13.01 -16.40 -35.18
N GLY A 61 -13.75 -17.11 -34.32
CA GLY A 61 -13.15 -17.97 -33.32
C GLY A 61 -14.17 -18.80 -32.55
N GLN A 62 -13.69 -19.82 -31.84
CA GLN A 62 -14.48 -20.59 -30.88
C GLN A 62 -13.57 -21.12 -29.77
N LYS A 63 -14.05 -21.08 -28.53
CA LYS A 63 -13.33 -21.63 -27.38
C LYS A 63 -14.29 -22.07 -26.28
N THR A 64 -13.98 -23.17 -25.62
CA THR A 64 -14.67 -23.57 -24.39
C THR A 64 -14.06 -22.82 -23.20
N LEU A 65 -14.89 -22.10 -22.44
CA LEU A 65 -14.48 -21.31 -21.28
C LEU A 65 -15.17 -21.82 -20.03
N GLN A 66 -14.48 -21.74 -18.89
CA GLN A 66 -15.03 -22.04 -17.58
C GLN A 66 -15.00 -20.79 -16.70
N GLY A 67 -16.06 -20.58 -15.93
CA GLY A 67 -16.18 -19.42 -15.06
C GLY A 67 -17.37 -19.53 -14.12
N THR A 68 -17.85 -18.40 -13.63
CA THR A 68 -19.02 -18.30 -12.75
C THR A 68 -20.16 -17.66 -13.54
N GLU A 69 -21.35 -18.27 -13.52
CA GLU A 69 -22.54 -17.72 -14.20
C GLU A 69 -22.76 -16.24 -13.83
N GLY A 70 -23.01 -15.41 -14.84
CA GLY A 70 -23.19 -13.96 -14.69
C GLY A 70 -21.90 -13.14 -14.70
N GLN A 71 -20.70 -13.75 -14.62
CA GLN A 71 -19.43 -13.02 -14.72
C GLN A 71 -18.97 -12.85 -16.19
N PRO A 72 -18.17 -11.83 -16.51
CA PRO A 72 -17.59 -11.63 -17.85
C PRO A 72 -16.78 -12.83 -18.37
N LEU A 73 -16.87 -13.13 -19.67
CA LEU A 73 -16.17 -14.26 -20.30
C LEU A 73 -14.63 -14.13 -20.36
N GLY A 74 -14.09 -12.91 -20.28
CA GLY A 74 -12.65 -12.65 -20.08
C GLY A 74 -11.68 -13.07 -21.20
N TYR A 75 -12.15 -13.67 -22.30
CA TYR A 75 -11.31 -14.08 -23.44
C TYR A 75 -11.93 -13.62 -24.77
N TYR A 76 -11.07 -13.21 -25.70
CA TYR A 76 -11.40 -12.86 -27.09
C TYR A 76 -10.28 -13.38 -28.03
N PRO A 77 -10.59 -13.71 -29.30
CA PRO A 77 -9.58 -14.10 -30.29
C PRO A 77 -8.56 -12.99 -30.56
N ASP A 78 -7.36 -13.37 -30.99
CA ASP A 78 -6.29 -12.42 -31.33
C ASP A 78 -6.75 -11.41 -32.39
N GLY A 79 -6.51 -10.13 -32.14
CA GLY A 79 -6.93 -9.03 -33.02
C GLY A 79 -8.40 -8.59 -32.84
N TYR A 80 -9.13 -9.16 -31.88
CA TYR A 80 -10.53 -8.83 -31.60
C TYR A 80 -10.79 -8.51 -30.13
N ILE A 81 -11.86 -7.75 -29.88
CA ILE A 81 -12.38 -7.42 -28.55
C ILE A 81 -13.91 -7.34 -28.60
N TYR A 82 -14.60 -7.30 -27.46
CA TYR A 82 -16.06 -7.17 -27.42
C TYR A 82 -16.59 -5.97 -28.22
N SER A 83 -17.74 -6.14 -28.86
CA SER A 83 -18.48 -5.05 -29.50
C SER A 83 -19.57 -4.53 -28.55
N GLY A 84 -19.47 -3.27 -28.12
CA GLY A 84 -20.45 -2.65 -27.23
C GLY A 84 -20.38 -3.19 -25.79
N SER A 85 -21.15 -4.24 -25.47
CA SER A 85 -21.25 -4.80 -24.11
C SER A 85 -20.47 -6.10 -23.95
N ILE A 86 -19.87 -6.28 -22.77
CA ILE A 86 -19.15 -7.50 -22.41
C ILE A 86 -20.16 -8.64 -22.19
N ALA A 87 -19.93 -9.77 -22.85
CA ALA A 87 -20.73 -10.98 -22.65
C ALA A 87 -20.31 -11.71 -21.37
N ASN A 88 -21.32 -12.31 -20.71
CA ASN A 88 -21.14 -13.03 -19.45
C ASN A 88 -21.31 -14.54 -19.63
N PHE A 89 -20.73 -15.31 -18.72
CA PHE A 89 -21.00 -16.73 -18.55
C PHE A 89 -22.50 -16.96 -18.33
N GLN A 90 -23.04 -17.94 -19.05
CA GLN A 90 -24.40 -18.43 -18.93
C GLN A 90 -24.40 -19.79 -18.22
N LYS A 91 -25.58 -20.41 -18.09
CA LYS A 91 -25.75 -21.75 -17.51
C LYS A 91 -24.77 -22.77 -18.07
N ASP A 92 -24.41 -23.76 -17.25
CA ASP A 92 -23.49 -24.82 -17.65
C ASP A 92 -23.94 -25.54 -18.94
N GLY A 93 -22.99 -25.80 -19.83
CA GLY A 93 -23.21 -26.36 -21.16
C GLY A 93 -23.78 -25.40 -22.22
N ALA A 94 -24.07 -24.14 -21.88
CA ALA A 94 -24.62 -23.18 -22.84
C ALA A 94 -23.66 -22.87 -24.00
N ASN A 95 -24.24 -22.69 -25.19
CA ASN A 95 -23.55 -22.11 -26.34
C ASN A 95 -23.75 -20.60 -26.31
N VAL A 96 -22.66 -19.83 -26.24
CA VAL A 96 -22.71 -18.36 -26.16
C VAL A 96 -22.11 -17.77 -27.43
N THR A 97 -22.88 -16.97 -28.17
CA THR A 97 -22.36 -16.20 -29.30
C THR A 97 -21.98 -14.81 -28.84
N VAL A 98 -20.76 -14.38 -29.17
CA VAL A 98 -20.20 -13.08 -28.79
C VAL A 98 -19.87 -12.30 -30.05
N ASN A 99 -20.53 -11.16 -30.24
CA ASN A 99 -20.17 -10.20 -31.27
C ASN A 99 -18.89 -9.48 -30.85
N VAL A 100 -17.88 -9.52 -31.72
CA VAL A 100 -16.60 -8.85 -31.53
C VAL A 100 -16.41 -7.76 -32.58
N THR A 101 -15.51 -6.83 -32.29
CA THR A 101 -15.00 -5.84 -33.24
C THR A 101 -13.48 -5.96 -33.31
N LYS A 102 -12.87 -5.40 -34.37
CA LYS A 102 -11.41 -5.41 -34.52
C LYS A 102 -10.77 -4.57 -33.43
N MET A 103 -9.68 -5.07 -32.88
CA MET A 103 -8.81 -4.29 -32.02
C MET A 103 -7.98 -3.34 -32.89
N ILE A 104 -8.07 -2.04 -32.59
CA ILE A 104 -7.37 -0.98 -33.31
C ILE A 104 -6.58 -0.12 -32.34
N SER A 105 -5.69 0.70 -32.90
CA SER A 105 -4.93 1.70 -32.18
C SER A 105 -5.28 3.09 -32.72
N ALA A 106 -5.51 4.05 -31.82
CA ALA A 106 -5.75 5.44 -32.16
C ALA A 106 -4.73 6.33 -31.45
N LYS A 107 -4.34 7.42 -32.11
CA LYS A 107 -3.43 8.41 -31.52
C LYS A 107 -4.25 9.53 -30.89
N VAL A 108 -3.97 9.85 -29.63
CA VAL A 108 -4.60 10.95 -28.91
C VAL A 108 -3.52 12.00 -28.63
N ASN A 109 -3.70 13.20 -29.19
CA ASN A 109 -2.87 14.36 -28.92
C ASN A 109 -3.63 15.27 -27.95
N TYR A 110 -3.05 15.53 -26.79
CA TYR A 110 -3.50 16.59 -25.91
C TYR A 110 -2.90 17.89 -26.38
N VAL A 111 -3.75 18.87 -26.69
CA VAL A 111 -3.33 20.16 -27.24
C VAL A 111 -3.83 21.32 -26.40
N ASP A 112 -3.07 22.41 -26.34
CA ASP A 112 -3.51 23.64 -25.67
C ASP A 112 -4.62 24.35 -26.48
N GLN A 113 -5.12 25.49 -25.97
CA GLN A 113 -6.16 26.26 -26.65
C GLN A 113 -5.74 26.79 -28.04
N ASN A 114 -4.43 26.87 -28.30
CA ASN A 114 -3.83 27.32 -29.57
C ASN A 114 -3.46 26.14 -30.50
N ASN A 115 -3.85 24.91 -30.15
CA ASN A 115 -3.49 23.65 -30.82
C ASN A 115 -2.00 23.28 -30.77
N ASN A 116 -1.22 23.83 -29.84
CA ASN A 116 0.14 23.34 -29.62
C ASN A 116 0.09 22.01 -28.85
N LEU A 117 0.94 21.08 -29.25
CA LEU A 117 1.03 19.77 -28.59
C LEU A 117 1.52 19.92 -27.14
N VAL A 118 0.73 19.42 -26.19
CA VAL A 118 1.09 19.29 -24.77
C VAL A 118 1.67 17.91 -24.51
N ASN A 119 0.97 16.86 -24.94
CA ASN A 119 1.40 15.46 -24.85
C ASN A 119 0.68 14.62 -25.90
N SER A 120 1.13 13.40 -26.14
CA SER A 120 0.41 12.42 -26.97
C SER A 120 0.51 11.02 -26.41
N GLU A 121 -0.54 10.22 -26.62
CA GLU A 121 -0.57 8.80 -26.29
C GLU A 121 -1.15 7.98 -27.45
N VAL A 122 -1.00 6.66 -27.36
CA VAL A 122 -1.66 5.69 -28.25
C VAL A 122 -2.57 4.83 -27.39
N VAL A 123 -3.86 4.86 -27.71
CA VAL A 123 -4.88 4.08 -27.02
C VAL A 123 -5.31 2.91 -27.89
N ASN A 124 -5.61 1.78 -27.26
CA ASN A 124 -6.05 0.57 -27.94
C ASN A 124 -7.46 0.20 -27.51
N GLY A 125 -8.27 -0.31 -28.44
CA GLY A 125 -9.61 -0.77 -28.14
C GLY A 125 -10.35 -1.26 -29.38
N GLY A 126 -11.64 -1.52 -29.21
CA GLY A 126 -12.48 -1.99 -30.31
C GLY A 126 -12.85 -0.86 -31.25
N ASP A 127 -12.77 -1.08 -32.55
CA ASP A 127 -13.28 -0.14 -33.55
C ASP A 127 -14.78 0.14 -33.30
N GLY A 128 -15.14 1.41 -33.22
CA GLY A 128 -16.47 1.92 -32.87
C GLY A 128 -16.80 1.90 -31.36
N ASN A 129 -15.95 1.35 -30.50
CA ASN A 129 -16.19 1.36 -29.05
C ASN A 129 -15.88 2.73 -28.44
N ARG A 130 -16.60 3.07 -27.38
CA ARG A 130 -16.28 4.22 -26.53
C ARG A 130 -15.05 3.93 -25.67
N TYR A 131 -14.13 4.88 -25.60
CA TYR A 131 -12.93 4.84 -24.78
C TYR A 131 -12.89 6.07 -23.88
N THR A 132 -12.72 5.85 -22.57
CA THR A 132 -12.59 6.92 -21.59
C THR A 132 -11.12 7.21 -21.34
N LEU A 133 -10.71 8.45 -21.58
CA LEU A 133 -9.35 8.91 -21.33
C LEU A 133 -9.10 8.94 -19.82
N THR A 134 -8.10 8.19 -19.35
CA THR A 134 -7.67 8.15 -17.94
C THR A 134 -6.37 8.89 -17.70
N ASP A 135 -5.53 9.01 -18.73
CA ASP A 135 -4.14 9.44 -18.60
C ASP A 135 -3.97 10.89 -19.09
N ILE A 136 -4.87 11.77 -18.65
CA ILE A 136 -4.81 13.21 -18.93
C ILE A 136 -3.45 13.74 -18.40
N PRO A 137 -2.69 14.56 -19.17
CA PRO A 137 -1.37 14.99 -18.77
C PRO A 137 -1.38 15.71 -17.41
N ALA A 138 -0.38 15.42 -16.57
CA ALA A 138 -0.24 16.07 -15.27
C ALA A 138 -0.25 17.60 -15.40
N GLY A 139 -0.95 18.27 -14.48
CA GLY A 139 -1.17 19.72 -14.53
C GLY A 139 -2.09 20.20 -15.65
N SER A 140 -2.83 19.30 -16.30
CA SER A 140 -3.81 19.67 -17.32
C SER A 140 -5.22 19.25 -16.92
N THR A 141 -6.19 20.09 -17.24
CA THR A 141 -7.62 19.73 -17.17
C THR A 141 -8.20 19.72 -18.58
N LEU A 142 -9.18 18.86 -18.85
CA LEU A 142 -9.91 18.94 -20.12
C LEU A 142 -10.57 20.31 -20.24
N LEU A 143 -10.51 20.88 -21.45
CA LEU A 143 -11.24 22.12 -21.73
C LEU A 143 -12.76 21.86 -21.75
N ASN A 144 -13.16 20.65 -22.15
CA ASN A 144 -14.54 20.20 -22.19
C ASN A 144 -14.63 18.76 -21.67
N ASP A 145 -15.40 18.54 -20.61
CA ASP A 145 -15.58 17.22 -19.99
C ASP A 145 -16.20 16.18 -20.94
N ALA A 146 -16.95 16.62 -21.97
CA ALA A 146 -17.49 15.73 -22.98
C ALA A 146 -16.40 15.01 -23.78
N ASP A 147 -15.23 15.65 -23.96
CA ASP A 147 -14.09 15.10 -24.71
C ASP A 147 -13.33 14.03 -23.91
N LYS A 148 -13.71 13.80 -22.64
CA LYS A 148 -13.17 12.70 -21.82
C LYS A 148 -13.44 11.33 -22.43
N THR A 149 -14.49 11.20 -23.24
CA THR A 149 -14.80 9.95 -23.92
C THR A 149 -14.77 10.14 -25.43
N ILE A 150 -13.96 9.34 -26.11
CA ILE A 150 -13.90 9.27 -27.57
C ILE A 150 -14.54 7.98 -28.07
N THR A 151 -15.01 7.98 -29.31
CA THR A 151 -15.34 6.74 -30.02
C THR A 151 -14.14 6.39 -30.89
N LEU A 152 -13.54 5.21 -30.67
CA LEU A 152 -12.35 4.76 -31.38
C LEU A 152 -12.68 4.46 -32.85
N GLU A 153 -11.82 4.92 -33.75
CA GLU A 153 -11.91 4.68 -35.19
C GLU A 153 -10.50 4.36 -35.70
N ASP A 154 -10.37 3.34 -36.54
CA ASP A 154 -9.07 2.87 -37.05
C ASP A 154 -8.28 3.99 -37.74
N GLY A 155 -7.03 4.17 -37.31
CA GLY A 155 -6.11 5.16 -37.87
C GLY A 155 -6.45 6.63 -37.60
N LYS A 156 -7.50 6.92 -36.81
CA LYS A 156 -7.89 8.30 -36.49
C LYS A 156 -6.97 8.91 -35.43
N GLU A 157 -6.61 10.18 -35.66
CA GLU A 157 -5.94 11.02 -34.66
C GLU A 157 -6.98 11.95 -33.99
N TYR A 158 -6.94 12.02 -32.66
CA TYR A 158 -7.81 12.87 -31.86
C TYR A 158 -6.99 14.01 -31.26
N ASN A 159 -7.43 15.26 -31.44
CA ASN A 159 -6.83 16.42 -30.79
C ASN A 159 -7.74 16.87 -29.65
N ILE A 160 -7.40 16.48 -28.42
CA ILE A 160 -8.18 16.74 -27.21
C ILE A 160 -7.66 18.02 -26.57
N LYS A 161 -8.54 19.02 -26.44
CA LYS A 161 -8.15 20.30 -25.87
C LYS A 161 -8.04 20.22 -24.35
N VAL A 162 -6.90 20.70 -23.84
CA VAL A 162 -6.64 20.81 -22.42
C VAL A 162 -6.26 22.25 -22.04
N ASN A 163 -6.63 22.64 -20.83
CA ASN A 163 -6.06 23.79 -20.15
C ASN A 163 -4.80 23.32 -19.44
N LYS A 164 -3.63 23.67 -19.98
CA LYS A 164 -2.36 23.46 -19.29
C LYS A 164 -2.26 24.49 -18.17
N GLN A 165 -2.36 24.04 -16.93
CA GLN A 165 -2.16 24.90 -15.77
C GLN A 165 -0.68 25.22 -15.64
N VAL A 166 -0.38 26.45 -15.20
CA VAL A 166 0.95 26.79 -14.71
C VAL A 166 1.17 25.98 -13.45
N PHE A 167 2.32 25.30 -13.36
CA PHE A 167 2.69 24.60 -12.14
C PHE A 167 4.04 25.07 -11.61
N ASN A 168 4.20 25.07 -10.29
CA ASN A 168 5.47 25.31 -9.63
C ASN A 168 5.77 24.17 -8.64
N THR A 169 7.04 23.81 -8.52
CA THR A 169 7.52 22.92 -7.46
C THR A 169 7.85 23.72 -6.21
N LEU A 170 7.29 23.33 -5.07
CA LEU A 170 7.65 23.83 -3.75
C LEU A 170 8.70 22.91 -3.14
N ILE A 171 9.82 23.48 -2.72
CA ILE A 171 10.83 22.79 -1.91
C ILE A 171 10.69 23.29 -0.47
N PHE A 172 10.37 22.38 0.45
CA PHE A 172 10.28 22.70 1.86
C PHE A 172 11.65 22.58 2.50
N LYS A 173 12.11 23.67 3.12
CA LYS A 173 13.40 23.72 3.79
C LYS A 173 13.30 24.22 5.22
N THR A 174 14.10 23.64 6.12
CA THR A 174 14.29 24.20 7.47
C THR A 174 15.18 25.44 7.43
N ALA A 175 15.25 26.19 8.55
CA ALA A 175 16.03 27.43 8.66
C ALA A 175 17.53 27.26 8.37
N ASP A 176 18.07 26.04 8.52
CA ASP A 176 19.45 25.66 8.19
C ASP A 176 19.62 25.22 6.71
N ASN A 177 18.61 25.43 5.86
CA ASN A 177 18.54 25.04 4.45
C ASN A 177 18.46 23.53 4.16
N THR A 178 18.20 22.68 5.17
CA THR A 178 17.94 21.25 4.92
C THR A 178 16.60 21.06 4.21
N GLU A 179 16.60 20.34 3.09
CA GLU A 179 15.38 19.98 2.36
C GLU A 179 14.67 18.81 3.05
N VAL A 180 13.36 18.97 3.32
CA VAL A 180 12.55 18.00 4.08
C VAL A 180 11.33 17.50 3.31
N GLY A 181 11.09 18.03 2.11
CA GLY A 181 10.05 17.53 1.22
C GLY A 181 9.81 18.43 0.01
N ARG A 182 8.93 17.96 -0.87
CA ARG A 182 8.50 18.68 -2.07
C ARG A 182 7.00 18.53 -2.29
N ALA A 183 6.38 19.54 -2.91
CA ALA A 183 5.01 19.46 -3.40
C ALA A 183 4.89 20.24 -4.71
N GLU A 184 3.79 20.03 -5.44
CA GLU A 184 3.44 20.81 -6.61
C GLU A 184 2.17 21.62 -6.35
N VAL A 185 2.13 22.81 -6.94
CA VAL A 185 0.97 23.70 -6.93
C VAL A 185 0.63 24.11 -8.35
N TYR A 186 -0.66 24.27 -8.63
CA TYR A 186 -1.20 24.46 -9.96
C TYR A 186 -2.21 25.60 -9.96
N SER A 187 -2.20 26.44 -11.01
CA SER A 187 -3.24 27.45 -11.27
C SER A 187 -3.28 27.82 -12.76
N GLN A 188 -4.28 28.59 -13.18
CA GLN A 188 -4.48 28.92 -14.58
C GLN A 188 -3.42 29.90 -15.11
N ASN A 189 -3.01 30.89 -14.31
CA ASN A 189 -2.14 31.97 -14.76
C ASN A 189 -0.92 32.18 -13.85
N VAL A 190 0.16 32.68 -14.45
CA VAL A 190 1.26 33.27 -13.70
C VAL A 190 0.73 34.48 -12.92
N GLY A 191 1.04 34.56 -11.63
CA GLY A 191 0.54 35.60 -10.73
C GLY A 191 -0.68 35.19 -9.91
N ASP A 192 -1.31 34.05 -10.19
CA ASP A 192 -2.37 33.52 -9.35
C ASP A 192 -1.82 33.10 -7.97
N THR A 193 -2.58 33.33 -6.91
CA THR A 193 -2.25 32.87 -5.56
C THR A 193 -2.91 31.53 -5.28
N VAL A 194 -2.12 30.55 -4.83
CA VAL A 194 -2.57 29.21 -4.45
C VAL A 194 -2.36 29.01 -2.95
N ASP A 195 -3.43 28.70 -2.23
CA ASP A 195 -3.37 28.34 -0.81
C ASP A 195 -2.74 26.95 -0.64
N LEU A 196 -1.86 26.80 0.35
CA LEU A 196 -1.26 25.53 0.72
C LEU A 196 -2.21 24.75 1.63
N THR A 197 -2.43 23.49 1.29
CA THR A 197 -3.16 22.55 2.14
C THR A 197 -2.22 21.84 3.11
N ASP A 198 -2.74 21.40 4.25
CA ASP A 198 -1.95 20.63 5.23
C ASP A 198 -1.34 19.35 4.63
N SER A 199 -2.00 18.76 3.62
CA SER A 199 -1.50 17.58 2.90
C SER A 199 -0.25 17.83 2.05
N GLN A 200 -0.02 19.08 1.64
CA GLN A 200 1.15 19.47 0.86
C GLN A 200 2.36 19.78 1.74
N ILE A 201 2.16 19.97 3.06
CA ILE A 201 3.25 20.23 4.01
C ILE A 201 3.84 18.89 4.46
N PRO A 202 5.18 18.71 4.48
CA PRO A 202 5.79 17.48 4.97
C PRO A 202 5.36 17.15 6.40
N SER A 203 5.03 15.87 6.64
CA SER A 203 4.62 15.40 7.97
C SER A 203 5.69 15.71 9.03
N GLY A 204 5.26 16.19 10.20
CA GLY A 204 6.17 16.62 11.28
C GLY A 204 6.69 18.05 11.14
N TYR A 205 6.20 18.83 10.18
CA TYR A 205 6.56 20.22 9.97
C TYR A 205 5.35 21.15 9.94
N THR A 206 5.58 22.44 10.22
CA THR A 206 4.61 23.53 10.08
C THR A 206 5.25 24.69 9.31
N THR A 207 4.41 25.53 8.70
CA THR A 207 4.86 26.77 8.05
C THR A 207 3.91 27.93 8.34
N THR A 208 4.49 29.14 8.38
CA THR A 208 3.77 30.41 8.41
C THR A 208 3.30 30.83 7.01
N THR A 209 3.92 30.32 5.95
CA THR A 209 3.49 30.54 4.56
C THR A 209 2.20 29.78 4.31
N LYS A 210 1.08 30.49 4.17
CA LYS A 210 -0.24 29.89 3.91
C LYS A 210 -0.58 29.80 2.43
N SER A 211 0.07 30.59 1.59
CA SER A 211 -0.16 30.61 0.15
C SER A 211 1.11 30.99 -0.59
N VAL A 212 1.15 30.66 -1.88
CA VAL A 212 2.24 30.97 -2.80
C VAL A 212 1.68 31.59 -4.07
N THR A 213 2.36 32.57 -4.63
CA THR A 213 2.01 33.14 -5.93
C THR A 213 2.73 32.36 -7.02
N LEU A 214 2.00 31.89 -8.04
CA LEU A 214 2.61 31.16 -9.14
C LEU A 214 3.53 32.06 -9.97
N GLN A 215 4.73 31.56 -10.20
CA GLN A 215 5.72 32.15 -11.11
C GLN A 215 5.60 31.50 -12.49
N SER A 216 6.60 31.70 -13.35
CA SER A 216 6.65 31.03 -14.66
C SER A 216 6.41 29.52 -14.56
N ASP A 217 5.91 28.90 -15.62
CA ASP A 217 5.70 27.46 -15.67
C ASP A 217 6.98 26.68 -15.32
N ASN A 218 6.83 25.57 -14.58
CA ASN A 218 7.92 24.73 -14.08
C ASN A 218 8.98 25.48 -13.22
N ASN A 219 8.58 26.55 -12.53
CA ASN A 219 9.46 27.24 -11.60
C ASN A 219 9.54 26.50 -10.25
N THR A 220 10.62 26.71 -9.51
CA THR A 220 10.84 26.18 -8.18
C THR A 220 10.83 27.30 -7.15
N GLN A 221 9.99 27.14 -6.12
CA GLN A 221 9.92 28.07 -4.99
C GLN A 221 10.36 27.37 -3.69
N ILE A 222 10.90 28.13 -2.76
CA ILE A 222 11.30 27.61 -1.44
C ILE A 222 10.28 28.06 -0.41
N VAL A 223 9.77 27.11 0.37
CA VAL A 223 8.91 27.37 1.53
C VAL A 223 9.67 26.99 2.79
N THR A 224 9.90 27.97 3.66
CA THR A 224 10.52 27.71 4.96
C THR A 224 9.54 27.01 5.87
N VAL A 225 9.96 25.89 6.44
CA VAL A 225 9.21 25.11 7.42
C VAL A 225 9.97 25.03 8.73
N THR A 226 9.22 24.93 9.82
CA THR A 226 9.75 24.64 11.14
C THR A 226 9.37 23.21 11.48
N LYS A 227 10.34 22.39 11.90
CA LYS A 227 10.03 21.07 12.47
C LYS A 227 9.08 21.34 13.64
N ASN A 228 7.94 20.68 13.66
CA ASN A 228 7.04 20.76 14.81
C ASN A 228 7.89 20.42 16.03
N ALA A 229 7.81 21.25 17.08
CA ALA A 229 8.47 20.94 18.33
C ALA A 229 8.12 19.50 18.65
N ASP A 230 9.13 18.63 18.71
CA ASP A 230 8.95 17.19 18.75
C ASP A 230 7.85 16.87 19.77
N SER A 231 6.68 16.49 19.27
CA SER A 231 5.76 15.66 20.04
C SER A 231 6.25 14.22 19.99
N GLU A 232 7.55 13.99 19.76
CA GLU A 232 8.14 12.69 20.03
C GLU A 232 7.92 12.47 21.53
N GLN A 233 7.04 11.53 21.81
CA GLN A 233 6.95 11.00 23.15
C GLN A 233 8.31 10.38 23.46
N PRO A 234 8.89 10.64 24.64
CA PRO A 234 10.15 10.03 25.01
C PRO A 234 9.98 8.50 24.95
N THR A 235 10.86 7.82 24.20
CA THR A 235 10.99 6.36 24.19
C THR A 235 11.18 5.82 25.59
N GLY A 236 11.86 6.58 26.43
CA GLY A 236 12.07 6.20 27.81
C GLY A 236 12.84 7.23 28.62
N VAL A 237 13.27 6.78 29.79
CA VAL A 237 14.20 7.49 30.64
C VAL A 237 15.49 6.69 30.71
N VAL A 238 16.62 7.35 30.51
CA VAL A 238 17.94 6.83 30.87
C VAL A 238 18.37 7.45 32.19
N THR A 239 18.88 6.64 33.11
CA THR A 239 19.48 7.11 34.36
C THR A 239 20.98 6.87 34.28
N VAL A 240 21.76 7.93 34.46
CA VAL A 240 23.23 7.85 34.51
C VAL A 240 23.65 7.03 35.72
N LYS A 241 24.62 6.13 35.55
CA LYS A 241 25.16 5.30 36.63
C LYS A 241 25.98 6.16 37.64
N ASP A 242 26.83 5.51 38.42
CA ASP A 242 27.57 6.12 39.53
C ASP A 242 28.62 7.17 39.13
N GLN A 243 28.88 7.36 37.83
CA GLN A 243 29.86 8.31 37.29
C GLN A 243 29.23 9.20 36.23
N THR A 244 29.78 10.40 36.02
CA THR A 244 29.31 11.31 34.97
C THR A 244 29.43 10.67 33.59
N ALA A 245 28.42 10.81 32.75
CA ALA A 245 28.42 10.24 31.39
C ALA A 245 28.82 11.29 30.33
N GLN A 246 29.66 10.87 29.39
CA GLN A 246 30.10 11.68 28.25
C GLN A 246 28.99 11.76 27.19
N LEU A 247 28.81 12.94 26.58
CA LEU A 247 27.90 13.13 25.45
C LEU A 247 28.64 13.08 24.11
N TYR A 248 27.94 12.61 23.10
CA TYR A 248 28.42 12.39 21.74
C TYR A 248 27.50 13.03 20.71
N THR A 249 28.06 13.42 19.57
CA THR A 249 27.27 13.88 18.42
C THR A 249 26.57 12.71 17.72
N ASN A 250 25.68 13.01 16.77
CA ASN A 250 25.03 12.00 15.91
C ASN A 250 25.99 11.15 15.04
N TYR A 251 27.27 11.55 14.96
CA TYR A 251 28.36 10.84 14.28
C TYR A 251 29.34 10.15 15.24
N GLY A 252 29.12 10.21 16.56
CA GLY A 252 29.97 9.56 17.56
C GLY A 252 31.19 10.37 18.03
N ASN A 253 31.28 11.67 17.69
CA ASN A 253 32.34 12.53 18.19
C ASN A 253 32.01 13.03 19.60
N THR A 254 32.99 13.12 20.50
CA THR A 254 32.78 13.62 21.86
C THR A 254 32.42 15.10 21.88
N ILE A 255 31.43 15.48 22.68
CA ILE A 255 31.06 16.89 22.95
C ILE A 255 31.87 17.39 24.15
N SER A 256 32.78 18.32 23.93
CA SER A 256 33.60 18.93 24.99
C SER A 256 32.82 19.94 25.82
N GLY A 257 33.02 19.94 27.15
CA GLY A 257 32.44 20.94 28.06
C GLY A 257 31.00 20.64 28.51
N ARG A 258 30.45 19.48 28.15
CA ARG A 258 29.11 19.05 28.58
C ARG A 258 29.10 17.55 28.88
N THR A 259 28.60 17.19 30.06
CA THR A 259 28.39 15.80 30.50
C THR A 259 27.06 15.69 31.24
N LEU A 260 26.58 14.45 31.43
CA LEU A 260 25.44 14.17 32.30
C LEU A 260 25.95 13.83 33.70
N ALA A 261 25.31 14.37 34.74
CA ALA A 261 25.71 14.10 36.13
C ALA A 261 25.40 12.65 36.54
N ALA A 262 26.20 12.08 37.44
CA ALA A 262 25.93 10.76 38.03
C ALA A 262 24.52 10.73 38.65
N ASN A 263 23.81 9.60 38.50
CA ASN A 263 22.45 9.38 39.00
C ASN A 263 21.36 10.34 38.45
N SER A 264 21.67 11.14 37.43
CA SER A 264 20.66 12.01 36.78
C SER A 264 19.83 11.24 35.76
N SER A 265 18.54 11.54 35.69
CA SER A 265 17.59 10.90 34.77
C SER A 265 17.24 11.83 33.61
N TRP A 266 17.27 11.28 32.39
CA TRP A 266 17.05 12.01 31.15
C TRP A 266 16.08 11.26 30.25
N LYS A 267 15.14 11.99 29.66
CA LYS A 267 14.30 11.43 28.60
C LYS A 267 15.17 11.11 27.38
N TYR A 268 14.93 9.97 26.75
CA TYR A 268 15.51 9.66 25.45
C TYR A 268 14.42 9.38 24.43
N TYR A 269 14.75 9.63 23.15
CA TYR A 269 13.77 9.67 22.06
C TYR A 269 14.07 8.67 20.94
N GLU A 270 15.30 8.17 20.87
CA GLU A 270 15.72 7.15 19.92
C GLU A 270 16.99 6.48 20.43
N SER A 271 17.26 5.28 19.92
CA SER A 271 18.54 4.60 20.11
C SER A 271 19.22 4.35 18.76
N LYS A 272 20.55 4.33 18.76
CA LYS A 272 21.35 4.15 17.55
C LYS A 272 22.63 3.40 17.87
N THR A 273 23.13 2.63 16.92
CA THR A 273 24.45 1.98 17.03
C THR A 273 25.48 2.79 16.25
N ILE A 274 26.58 3.17 16.91
CA ILE A 274 27.72 3.86 16.31
C ILE A 274 28.97 3.03 16.64
N ASN A 275 29.69 2.57 15.61
CA ASN A 275 30.89 1.73 15.76
C ASN A 275 30.70 0.47 16.65
N GLY A 276 29.52 -0.15 16.59
CA GLY A 276 29.20 -1.36 17.35
C GLY A 276 28.72 -1.11 18.79
N GLU A 277 28.63 0.14 19.24
CA GLU A 277 28.09 0.50 20.55
C GLU A 277 26.74 1.21 20.43
N THR A 278 25.83 0.95 21.36
CA THR A 278 24.51 1.57 21.40
C THR A 278 24.54 2.91 22.15
N TYR A 279 23.80 3.89 21.64
CA TYR A 279 23.64 5.22 22.19
C TYR A 279 22.17 5.61 22.26
N TYR A 280 21.80 6.44 23.23
CA TYR A 280 20.46 7.01 23.39
C TYR A 280 20.49 8.52 23.19
N ARG A 281 19.57 9.05 22.36
CA ARG A 281 19.48 10.50 22.12
C ARG A 281 18.73 11.17 23.27
N VAL A 282 19.41 12.01 24.03
CA VAL A 282 18.86 12.74 25.20
C VAL A 282 18.55 14.21 24.91
N ALA A 283 19.08 14.76 23.81
CA ALA A 283 18.73 16.07 23.27
C ALA A 283 19.07 16.14 21.77
N THR A 284 18.73 17.24 21.10
CA THR A 284 19.03 17.45 19.67
C THR A 284 20.53 17.28 19.40
N ASN A 285 20.89 16.27 18.60
CA ASN A 285 22.26 15.90 18.27
C ASN A 285 23.15 15.49 19.47
N GLU A 286 22.56 15.14 20.62
CA GLU A 286 23.30 14.73 21.81
C GLU A 286 22.92 13.33 22.27
N TRP A 287 23.93 12.48 22.36
CA TRP A 287 23.80 11.05 22.55
C TRP A 287 24.62 10.60 23.75
N VAL A 288 24.05 9.74 24.59
CA VAL A 288 24.77 9.09 25.71
C VAL A 288 24.96 7.61 25.42
N LYS A 289 26.11 7.06 25.78
CA LYS A 289 26.43 5.65 25.55
C LYS A 289 25.61 4.74 26.48
N ALA A 290 25.07 3.65 25.93
CA ALA A 290 24.24 2.70 26.69
C ALA A 290 24.98 2.02 27.84
N SER A 291 26.32 1.88 27.77
CA SER A 291 27.12 1.33 28.86
C SER A 291 27.14 2.20 30.11
N ASP A 292 26.85 3.50 29.99
CA ASP A 292 27.02 4.50 31.05
C ASP A 292 25.70 4.83 31.76
N VAL A 293 24.61 4.25 31.27
CA VAL A 293 23.25 4.48 31.76
C VAL A 293 22.48 3.17 31.97
N THR A 294 21.40 3.22 32.72
CA THR A 294 20.31 2.23 32.70
C THR A 294 19.13 2.82 31.94
N ALA A 295 18.48 2.04 31.07
CA ALA A 295 17.36 2.52 30.26
C ALA A 295 16.05 1.86 30.68
N GLU A 296 15.02 2.66 30.96
CA GLU A 296 13.65 2.23 31.18
C GLU A 296 12.79 2.79 30.04
N ALA A 297 12.18 1.93 29.23
CA ALA A 297 11.29 2.38 28.16
C ALA A 297 9.95 2.87 28.76
N THR A 298 9.56 4.09 28.42
CA THR A 298 8.26 4.68 28.75
C THR A 298 7.29 4.62 27.57
N THR A 299 7.74 4.17 26.39
CA THR A 299 6.86 3.99 25.24
C THR A 299 6.09 2.69 25.29
N SER A 300 4.80 2.85 25.04
CA SER A 300 3.89 1.82 24.59
C SER A 300 4.33 1.28 23.21
N ASP A 301 5.21 0.29 23.18
CA ASP A 301 5.55 -0.40 21.93
C ASP A 301 4.41 -1.36 21.58
N VAL A 302 3.48 -0.86 20.75
CA VAL A 302 2.41 -1.67 20.17
C VAL A 302 2.94 -2.37 18.92
N THR A 303 3.05 -3.68 19.00
CA THR A 303 3.47 -4.55 17.88
C THR A 303 2.33 -5.50 17.51
N PRO A 304 2.17 -5.85 16.22
CA PRO A 304 1.19 -6.86 15.82
C PRO A 304 1.42 -8.18 16.55
N PHE A 305 0.35 -8.74 17.11
CA PHE A 305 0.39 -10.02 17.83
C PHE A 305 -0.96 -10.72 17.70
N ASN A 306 -1.06 -11.55 16.66
CA ASN A 306 -2.27 -12.29 16.30
C ASN A 306 -2.24 -13.68 16.93
N ASN A 307 -2.80 -13.83 18.14
CA ASN A 307 -2.89 -15.09 18.86
C ASN A 307 -4.24 -15.19 19.58
N THR A 308 -4.45 -16.28 20.32
CA THR A 308 -5.52 -16.38 21.32
C THR A 308 -4.90 -16.41 22.71
N VAL A 309 -5.41 -15.58 23.62
CA VAL A 309 -5.07 -15.63 25.05
C VAL A 309 -6.24 -16.19 25.83
N THR A 310 -5.98 -16.98 26.86
CA THR A 310 -7.01 -17.51 27.77
C THR A 310 -6.76 -16.96 29.17
N THR A 311 -7.79 -16.36 29.78
CA THR A 311 -7.70 -15.90 31.18
C THR A 311 -7.52 -17.07 32.13
N LYS A 312 -6.79 -16.85 33.22
CA LYS A 312 -6.59 -17.87 34.26
C LYS A 312 -7.88 -18.12 35.06
N ASP A 313 -7.79 -18.96 36.09
CA ASP A 313 -8.89 -19.30 36.99
C ASP A 313 -9.23 -18.16 37.99
N ALA A 314 -9.35 -16.94 37.49
CA ALA A 314 -9.72 -15.73 38.23
C ALA A 314 -10.29 -14.68 37.28
N ILE A 315 -10.99 -13.67 37.82
CA ILE A 315 -11.38 -12.49 37.03
C ILE A 315 -10.11 -11.76 36.56
N THR A 316 -10.07 -11.35 35.28
CA THR A 316 -8.93 -10.61 34.71
C THR A 316 -9.33 -9.17 34.47
N HIS A 317 -8.59 -8.24 35.07
CA HIS A 317 -8.77 -6.81 34.88
C HIS A 317 -8.28 -6.37 33.50
N VAL A 318 -8.86 -5.27 33.01
CA VAL A 318 -8.56 -4.72 31.69
C VAL A 318 -8.01 -3.31 31.86
N TYR A 319 -7.05 -2.94 31.02
CA TYR A 319 -6.32 -1.67 31.07
C TYR A 319 -6.42 -0.94 29.74
N THR A 320 -6.32 0.39 29.76
CA THR A 320 -6.14 1.21 28.56
C THR A 320 -4.70 1.11 28.06
N LYS A 321 -4.44 1.57 26.83
CA LYS A 321 -3.07 1.61 26.26
C LYS A 321 -2.06 2.46 27.07
N ASP A 322 -2.57 3.33 27.93
CA ASP A 322 -1.82 4.22 28.82
C ASP A 322 -1.65 3.62 30.24
N GLY A 323 -2.11 2.38 30.45
CA GLY A 323 -1.95 1.63 31.71
C GLY A 323 -2.99 1.93 32.78
N GLN A 324 -4.07 2.65 32.47
CA GLN A 324 -5.15 2.93 33.41
C GLN A 324 -6.14 1.75 33.45
N GLU A 325 -6.54 1.30 34.64
CA GLU A 325 -7.53 0.24 34.76
C GLU A 325 -8.92 0.71 34.30
N VAL A 326 -9.62 -0.10 33.50
CA VAL A 326 -10.99 0.18 33.05
C VAL A 326 -11.98 -0.26 34.12
N THR A 327 -12.45 0.69 34.94
CA THR A 327 -13.40 0.39 36.02
C THR A 327 -14.74 -0.11 35.49
N GLY A 328 -15.29 -1.17 36.10
CA GLY A 328 -16.59 -1.75 35.70
C GLY A 328 -16.50 -2.76 34.55
N ARG A 329 -15.28 -3.07 34.08
CA ARG A 329 -15.01 -4.04 33.03
C ARG A 329 -13.97 -5.05 33.49
N ALA A 330 -14.32 -6.34 33.39
CA ALA A 330 -13.39 -7.45 33.63
C ALA A 330 -13.74 -8.62 32.71
N LEU A 331 -12.78 -9.52 32.51
CA LEU A 331 -12.98 -10.78 31.78
C LEU A 331 -13.22 -11.91 32.79
N THR A 332 -14.16 -12.81 32.50
CA THR A 332 -14.43 -13.97 33.36
C THR A 332 -13.28 -14.97 33.30
N ALA A 333 -13.13 -15.75 34.37
CA ALA A 333 -12.14 -16.82 34.45
C ALA A 333 -12.27 -17.82 33.28
N ASN A 334 -11.13 -18.37 32.83
CA ASN A 334 -11.04 -19.39 31.79
C ASN A 334 -11.71 -19.02 30.44
N SER A 335 -11.81 -17.73 30.11
CA SER A 335 -12.38 -17.23 28.85
C SER A 335 -11.28 -16.93 27.83
N SER A 336 -11.53 -17.24 26.55
CA SER A 336 -10.54 -17.10 25.47
C SER A 336 -10.83 -15.89 24.59
N TRP A 337 -9.78 -15.12 24.27
CA TRP A 337 -9.85 -13.84 23.57
C TRP A 337 -8.82 -13.81 22.45
N LYS A 338 -9.25 -13.36 21.26
CA LYS A 338 -8.33 -13.09 20.16
C LYS A 338 -7.57 -11.81 20.43
N THR A 339 -6.28 -11.82 20.13
CA THR A 339 -5.43 -10.65 20.26
C THR A 339 -5.06 -10.12 18.89
N ALA A 340 -5.01 -8.80 18.74
CA ALA A 340 -4.52 -8.14 17.52
C ALA A 340 -3.09 -7.63 17.69
N ASN A 341 -2.76 -7.16 18.89
CA ASN A 341 -1.51 -6.49 19.20
C ASN A 341 -0.97 -6.88 20.58
N LYS A 342 0.34 -6.72 20.75
CA LYS A 342 1.07 -6.78 22.02
C LYS A 342 1.59 -5.38 22.33
N LEU A 343 1.48 -4.97 23.58
CA LEU A 343 1.98 -3.71 24.12
C LEU A 343 3.06 -4.03 25.15
N VAL A 344 4.20 -3.36 25.09
CA VAL A 344 5.13 -3.30 26.23
C VAL A 344 5.00 -1.91 26.85
N LEU A 345 4.59 -1.85 28.12
CA LEU A 345 4.41 -0.62 28.87
C LEU A 345 5.09 -0.78 30.23
N ASN A 346 6.04 0.11 30.56
CA ASN A 346 6.84 0.07 31.80
C ASN A 346 7.49 -1.31 32.06
N GLY A 347 7.98 -1.97 31.00
CA GLY A 347 8.57 -3.31 31.09
C GLY A 347 7.59 -4.48 31.26
N GLU A 348 6.29 -4.21 31.41
CA GLU A 348 5.25 -5.22 31.44
C GLU A 348 4.67 -5.47 30.04
N THR A 349 4.37 -6.73 29.73
CA THR A 349 3.71 -7.09 28.47
C THR A 349 2.19 -7.15 28.66
N TYR A 350 1.47 -6.58 27.70
CA TYR A 350 0.03 -6.58 27.60
C TYR A 350 -0.42 -7.13 26.23
N TYR A 351 -1.62 -7.69 26.18
CA TYR A 351 -2.25 -8.18 24.94
C TYR A 351 -3.58 -7.48 24.71
N GLN A 352 -3.79 -6.97 23.49
CA GLN A 352 -5.02 -6.27 23.15
C GLN A 352 -6.17 -7.26 22.97
N VAL A 353 -7.27 -7.08 23.71
CA VAL A 353 -8.47 -7.92 23.61
C VAL A 353 -9.67 -7.20 22.98
N ALA A 354 -9.66 -5.85 22.99
CA ALA A 354 -10.58 -5.01 22.23
C ALA A 354 -9.98 -3.61 21.96
N THR A 355 -10.73 -2.71 21.33
CA THR A 355 -10.32 -1.31 21.12
C THR A 355 -10.01 -0.65 22.46
N ASP A 356 -8.75 -0.24 22.65
CA ASP A 356 -8.22 0.33 23.90
C ASP A 356 -8.44 -0.53 25.16
N GLU A 357 -8.59 -1.85 25.00
CA GLU A 357 -8.69 -2.81 26.10
C GLU A 357 -7.54 -3.82 26.03
N TRP A 358 -6.74 -3.86 27.09
CA TRP A 358 -5.53 -4.66 27.20
C TRP A 358 -5.52 -5.50 28.47
N VAL A 359 -5.02 -6.73 28.40
CA VAL A 359 -4.82 -7.60 29.56
C VAL A 359 -3.33 -7.84 29.80
N LYS A 360 -2.92 -7.94 31.06
CA LYS A 360 -1.53 -8.27 31.40
C LYS A 360 -1.18 -9.69 30.96
N ALA A 361 0.01 -9.88 30.40
CA ALA A 361 0.51 -11.19 30.04
C ALA A 361 0.64 -12.14 31.25
N SER A 362 0.82 -11.60 32.46
CA SER A 362 0.85 -12.36 33.71
C SER A 362 -0.48 -13.02 34.06
N ASP A 363 -1.60 -12.51 33.53
CA ASP A 363 -2.95 -12.89 33.96
C ASP A 363 -3.64 -13.83 32.96
N VAL A 364 -2.96 -14.10 31.85
CA VAL A 364 -3.44 -14.95 30.76
C VAL A 364 -2.39 -15.99 30.36
N THR A 365 -2.81 -17.02 29.66
CA THR A 365 -1.92 -17.94 28.95
C THR A 365 -2.03 -17.66 27.45
N VAL A 366 -0.90 -17.51 26.76
CA VAL A 366 -0.87 -17.42 25.31
C VAL A 366 -1.02 -18.82 24.74
N ASN A 367 -2.12 -19.06 24.04
CA ASN A 367 -2.23 -20.23 23.18
C ASN A 367 -1.49 -19.87 21.90
N ASN A 368 -0.25 -20.33 21.79
CA ASN A 368 0.59 -20.13 20.61
C ASN A 368 -0.09 -20.76 19.41
N ASP A 369 -0.83 -19.96 18.64
CA ASP A 369 -1.18 -20.28 17.26
C ASP A 369 0.00 -19.79 16.41
N THR A 370 1.16 -20.43 16.60
CA THR A 370 2.39 -20.11 15.87
C THR A 370 2.24 -20.55 14.42
N THR A 371 1.65 -19.71 13.58
CA THR A 371 1.72 -19.89 12.12
C THR A 371 3.10 -19.42 11.66
N GLY A 372 4.15 -20.24 11.87
CA GLY A 372 5.56 -19.95 11.51
C GLY A 372 5.81 -19.78 10.01
N VAL A 373 5.11 -18.83 9.39
CA VAL A 373 5.08 -18.59 7.96
C VAL A 373 6.39 -17.94 7.53
N THR A 374 7.14 -18.64 6.70
CA THR A 374 8.41 -18.18 6.11
C THR A 374 8.34 -18.28 4.58
N PRO A 375 9.04 -17.41 3.83
CA PRO A 375 9.04 -17.49 2.37
C PRO A 375 9.59 -18.83 1.84
N ALA A 376 8.92 -19.41 0.85
CA ALA A 376 9.31 -20.63 0.14
C ALA A 376 8.74 -20.60 -1.29
N LYS A 377 9.43 -19.86 -2.17
CA LYS A 377 9.03 -19.67 -3.57
C LYS A 377 9.41 -20.88 -4.42
N GLY A 378 8.48 -21.40 -5.22
CA GLY A 378 8.74 -22.55 -6.10
C GLY A 378 7.46 -23.19 -6.60
N VAL A 379 7.56 -24.45 -7.05
CA VAL A 379 6.41 -25.27 -7.47
C VAL A 379 6.37 -26.55 -6.64
N VAL A 380 5.23 -26.85 -6.04
CA VAL A 380 4.97 -28.14 -5.37
C VAL A 380 4.12 -29.04 -6.27
N THR A 381 4.41 -30.35 -6.26
CA THR A 381 3.67 -31.35 -7.04
C THR A 381 2.92 -32.27 -6.07
N ILE A 382 1.62 -32.45 -6.28
CA ILE A 382 0.79 -33.34 -5.45
C ILE A 382 1.12 -34.79 -5.77
N GLY A 383 1.16 -35.63 -4.73
CA GLY A 383 1.40 -37.08 -4.84
C GLY A 383 0.34 -37.84 -5.66
N SER A 384 0.32 -39.16 -5.53
CA SER A 384 -0.58 -40.05 -6.27
C SER A 384 -2.03 -40.04 -5.78
N THR A 385 -2.33 -39.35 -4.69
CA THR A 385 -3.68 -39.22 -4.11
C THR A 385 -4.11 -37.76 -3.99
N VAL A 386 -5.42 -37.53 -3.92
CA VAL A 386 -6.01 -36.20 -3.69
C VAL A 386 -5.45 -35.61 -2.39
N ALA A 387 -5.01 -34.35 -2.41
CA ALA A 387 -4.46 -33.68 -1.24
C ALA A 387 -5.48 -32.73 -0.59
N GLN A 388 -5.70 -32.93 0.71
CA GLN A 388 -6.53 -32.07 1.56
C GLN A 388 -5.87 -30.71 1.77
N LEU A 389 -6.66 -29.64 1.68
CA LEU A 389 -6.23 -28.28 1.98
C LEU A 389 -6.58 -27.89 3.42
N TYR A 390 -5.78 -27.00 3.97
CA TYR A 390 -5.90 -26.48 5.33
C TYR A 390 -5.84 -24.95 5.33
N SER A 391 -6.54 -24.32 6.27
CA SER A 391 -6.38 -22.89 6.54
C SER A 391 -5.04 -22.62 7.23
N LYS A 392 -4.66 -21.35 7.34
CA LYS A 392 -3.46 -20.95 8.11
C LYS A 392 -3.49 -21.44 9.57
N ASP A 393 -4.69 -21.59 10.16
CA ASP A 393 -4.89 -22.07 11.53
C ASP A 393 -5.03 -23.61 11.60
N GLY A 394 -4.72 -24.34 10.51
CA GLY A 394 -4.76 -25.81 10.48
C GLY A 394 -6.14 -26.45 10.34
N ARG A 395 -7.19 -25.66 10.06
CA ARG A 395 -8.55 -26.21 9.85
C ARG A 395 -8.67 -26.78 8.44
N ALA A 396 -9.20 -27.99 8.30
CA ALA A 396 -9.42 -28.59 6.99
C ALA A 396 -10.42 -27.77 6.16
N ILE A 397 -10.05 -27.46 4.93
CA ILE A 397 -10.90 -26.80 3.93
C ILE A 397 -11.68 -27.89 3.21
N THR A 398 -12.95 -28.06 3.56
CA THR A 398 -13.79 -29.12 2.99
C THR A 398 -14.42 -28.74 1.64
N SER A 399 -14.30 -27.48 1.22
CA SER A 399 -14.89 -26.97 -0.01
C SER A 399 -14.10 -27.31 -1.28
N ARG A 400 -12.83 -27.71 -1.15
CA ARG A 400 -11.97 -28.10 -2.28
C ARG A 400 -10.73 -28.86 -1.81
N ALA A 401 -10.16 -29.65 -2.74
CA ALA A 401 -8.91 -30.38 -2.57
C ALA A 401 -8.07 -30.28 -3.85
N LEU A 402 -6.81 -30.71 -3.80
CA LEU A 402 -5.92 -30.70 -4.95
C LEU A 402 -5.88 -32.07 -5.63
N ALA A 403 -5.99 -32.11 -6.95
CA ALA A 403 -5.97 -33.35 -7.72
C ALA A 403 -4.57 -34.03 -7.69
N PRO A 404 -4.50 -35.37 -7.77
CA PRO A 404 -3.24 -36.10 -7.88
C PRO A 404 -2.37 -35.57 -9.02
N SER A 405 -1.05 -35.53 -8.83
CA SER A 405 -0.07 -35.09 -9.84
C SER A 405 -0.21 -33.65 -10.36
N SER A 406 -1.10 -32.84 -9.79
CA SER A 406 -1.22 -31.42 -10.13
C SER A 406 -0.06 -30.59 -9.58
N LYS A 407 0.30 -29.51 -10.27
CA LYS A 407 1.43 -28.62 -9.93
C LYS A 407 0.92 -27.25 -9.48
N TRP A 408 1.46 -26.74 -8.38
CA TRP A 408 1.02 -25.48 -7.76
C TRP A 408 2.20 -24.59 -7.43
N GLN A 409 2.08 -23.30 -7.75
CA GLN A 409 3.04 -22.29 -7.31
C GLN A 409 2.91 -22.12 -5.79
N THR A 410 4.04 -22.12 -5.09
CA THR A 410 4.14 -21.79 -3.67
C THR A 410 4.94 -20.52 -3.49
N ALA A 411 4.53 -19.69 -2.54
CA ALA A 411 5.26 -18.48 -2.15
C ALA A 411 5.82 -18.57 -0.72
N ASN A 412 5.16 -19.35 0.15
CA ASN A 412 5.43 -19.42 1.58
C ASN A 412 5.25 -20.85 2.10
N LYS A 413 5.92 -21.17 3.21
CA LYS A 413 5.72 -22.39 4.00
C LYS A 413 5.42 -22.02 5.45
N MET A 414 4.78 -22.90 6.21
CA MET A 414 4.62 -22.74 7.66
C MET A 414 4.81 -24.06 8.39
N ASP A 415 5.35 -23.99 9.60
CA ASP A 415 5.35 -25.11 10.54
C ASP A 415 4.23 -24.90 11.55
N LEU A 416 3.28 -25.83 11.59
CA LEU A 416 2.12 -25.79 12.48
C LEU A 416 1.97 -27.16 13.16
N ASN A 417 2.03 -27.19 14.49
CA ASN A 417 1.96 -28.41 15.31
C ASN A 417 2.99 -29.49 14.91
N GLY A 418 4.20 -29.09 14.51
CA GLY A 418 5.27 -30.01 14.09
C GLY A 418 5.14 -30.54 12.65
N GLU A 419 4.12 -30.11 11.91
CA GLU A 419 3.92 -30.45 10.49
C GLU A 419 4.23 -29.24 9.61
N THR A 420 4.94 -29.47 8.50
CA THR A 420 5.22 -28.43 7.50
C THR A 420 4.12 -28.37 6.45
N TYR A 421 3.70 -27.14 6.11
CA TYR A 421 2.71 -26.86 5.09
C TYR A 421 3.25 -25.88 4.04
N TYR A 422 2.79 -26.00 2.81
CA TYR A 422 3.11 -25.09 1.69
C TYR A 422 1.86 -24.34 1.23
N GLN A 423 2.00 -23.04 1.02
CA GLN A 423 0.91 -22.19 0.56
C GLN A 423 0.70 -22.38 -0.94
N VAL A 424 -0.51 -22.77 -1.34
CA VAL A 424 -0.88 -22.92 -2.76
C VAL A 424 -1.87 -21.86 -3.24
N ALA A 425 -2.53 -21.17 -2.30
CA ALA A 425 -3.34 -19.98 -2.54
C ALA A 425 -3.49 -19.16 -1.25
N THR A 426 -4.20 -18.03 -1.31
CA THR A 426 -4.49 -17.20 -0.13
C THR A 426 -5.21 -18.02 0.93
N ASN A 427 -4.58 -18.19 2.10
CA ASN A 427 -5.10 -18.98 3.22
C ASN A 427 -5.37 -20.46 2.90
N GLU A 428 -4.76 -21.01 1.85
CA GLU A 428 -4.87 -22.44 1.49
C GLU A 428 -3.49 -23.08 1.50
N TRP A 429 -3.38 -24.12 2.31
CA TRP A 429 -2.12 -24.77 2.63
C TRP A 429 -2.24 -26.27 2.44
N VAL A 430 -1.19 -26.89 1.89
CA VAL A 430 -1.11 -28.35 1.73
C VAL A 430 0.03 -28.89 2.59
N LYS A 431 -0.16 -30.05 3.22
CA LYS A 431 0.88 -30.71 4.00
C LYS A 431 2.05 -31.14 3.10
N ALA A 432 3.27 -31.02 3.60
CA ALA A 432 4.46 -31.52 2.93
C ALA A 432 4.38 -33.03 2.66
N SER A 433 3.74 -33.80 3.55
CA SER A 433 3.51 -35.25 3.41
C SER A 433 2.55 -35.63 2.27
N SER A 434 1.85 -34.67 1.65
CA SER A 434 0.98 -34.89 0.48
C SER A 434 1.66 -34.60 -0.86
N LEU A 435 2.94 -34.20 -0.84
CA LEU A 435 3.72 -33.84 -2.02
C LEU A 435 4.55 -35.03 -2.54
N ALA A 436 4.93 -34.99 -3.81
CA ALA A 436 5.74 -36.01 -4.50
C ALA A 436 7.25 -35.77 -4.40
#